data_AF-A0A7V9D6T5-F1
#
_entry.id   AF-A0A7V9D6T5-F1
#
_cell.length_a   1.000
_cell.length_b   1.000
_cell.length_c   1.000
_cell.angle_alpha   90.00
_cell.angle_beta   90.00
_cell.angle_gamma   90.00
#
_symmetry.space_group_name_H-M   'P 1'
#
loop_
_entity.id
_entity.type
_entity.pdbx_description
1 polymer ?
#
loop_
_entity_poly.entity_id
_entity_poly.type
_entity_poly.pdbx_seq_one_letter_code
_entity_poly.pdbx_strand_id
1 'polypeptide(L)' 'MQLSIGGEWRAARSGETFDVNSPIDGSAIARAQKAAADDIEAAIEAAAKARADFR' A
#
# COMPACT_ATOMS: atom_id res chain seq x y z
N MET A 1 4.06 -8.61 -1.96
CA MET A 1 4.16 -7.31 -1.26
C MET A 1 2.87 -7.06 -0.48
N GLN A 2 2.89 -6.17 0.51
CA GLN A 2 1.74 -5.80 1.35
C GLN A 2 1.69 -4.27 1.50
N LEU A 3 0.51 -3.73 1.84
CA LEU A 3 0.33 -2.33 2.23
C LEU A 3 0.71 -2.18 3.71
N SER A 4 1.48 -1.15 4.04
CA SER A 4 1.75 -0.77 5.43
C SER A 4 0.85 0.42 5.80
N ILE A 5 -0.15 0.18 6.64
CA ILE A 5 -1.14 1.20 7.01
C ILE A 5 -1.33 1.17 8.52
N GLY A 6 -1.00 2.27 9.20
CA GLY A 6 -1.12 2.39 10.66
C GLY A 6 -0.16 1.50 11.46
N GLY A 7 1.00 1.17 10.89
CA GLY A 7 1.98 0.28 11.53
C GLY A 7 1.75 -1.21 11.26
N GLU A 8 0.71 -1.57 10.50
CA GLU A 8 0.40 -2.96 10.16
C GLU A 8 0.54 -3.25 8.66
N TRP A 9 1.13 -4.40 8.36
CA TRP A 9 1.20 -4.93 7.00
C TRP A 9 -0.05 -5.76 6.68
N ARG A 10 -0.75 -5.41 5.61
CA ARG A 10 -1.99 -6.08 5.15
C ARG A 10 -2.11 -6.12 3.64
N ALA A 11 -2.99 -7.00 3.13
CA ALA A 11 -3.39 -6.97 1.73
C ALA A 11 -4.26 -5.74 1.42
N ALA A 12 -4.32 -5.33 0.15
CA ALA A 12 -5.31 -4.36 -0.30
C ALA A 12 -6.71 -4.92 -0.09
N ARG A 13 -7.65 -4.07 0.32
CA ARG A 13 -9.03 -4.48 0.57
C ARG A 13 -9.72 -5.04 -0.67
N SER A 14 -9.39 -4.52 -1.86
CA SER A 14 -9.91 -5.03 -3.13
C SER A 14 -9.31 -6.38 -3.54
N GLY A 15 -8.20 -6.80 -2.93
CA GLY A 15 -7.43 -7.97 -3.36
C GLY A 15 -6.70 -7.80 -4.69
N GLU A 16 -6.81 -6.64 -5.34
CA GLU A 16 -6.15 -6.38 -6.63
C GLU A 16 -4.64 -6.23 -6.47
N THR A 17 -3.91 -6.66 -7.50
CA THR A 17 -2.47 -6.49 -7.61
C THR A 17 -2.08 -6.02 -9.00
N PHE A 18 -0.91 -5.42 -9.14
CA PHE A 18 -0.29 -5.09 -10.42
C PHE A 18 1.13 -5.64 -10.52
N ASP A 19 1.55 -5.96 -11.74
CA ASP A 19 2.90 -6.43 -12.01
C ASP A 19 3.89 -5.26 -11.91
N VAL A 20 5.03 -5.52 -11.28
CA VAL A 20 6.19 -4.62 -11.26
C VAL A 20 7.13 -5.13 -12.34
N ASN A 21 7.35 -4.32 -13.37
CA ASN A 21 8.16 -4.69 -14.52
C ASN A 21 9.60 -4.21 -14.34
N SER A 22 10.55 -5.05 -14.75
CA SER A 22 11.97 -4.73 -14.82
C SER A 22 12.20 -3.62 -15.84
N PRO A 23 12.94 -2.55 -15.50
CA PRO A 23 13.32 -1.52 -16.47
C PRO A 23 14.38 -2.01 -17.48
N ILE A 24 14.97 -3.20 -17.27
CA ILE A 24 16.02 -3.75 -18.13
C ILE A 24 15.43 -4.36 -19.40
N ASP A 25 14.34 -5.12 -19.27
CA ASP A 25 13.77 -5.94 -20.34
C ASP A 25 12.24 -6.01 -20.34
N GLY A 26 11.56 -5.31 -19.41
CA GLY A 26 10.11 -5.31 -19.30
C GLY A 26 9.50 -6.55 -18.67
N SER A 27 10.29 -7.53 -18.24
CA SER A 27 9.79 -8.75 -17.58
C SER A 27 9.15 -8.44 -16.23
N ALA A 28 8.10 -9.17 -15.85
CA ALA A 28 7.48 -9.01 -14.53
C ALA A 28 8.35 -9.65 -13.44
N ILE A 29 8.78 -8.85 -12.46
CA ILE A 29 9.68 -9.29 -11.39
C ILE A 29 8.98 -9.45 -10.03
N ALA A 30 7.82 -8.83 -9.84
CA ALA A 30 7.03 -8.94 -8.62
C ALA A 30 5.56 -8.54 -8.84
N ARG A 31 4.71 -8.78 -7.84
CA ARG A 31 3.36 -8.20 -7.74
C ARG A 31 3.21 -7.33 -6.50
N ALA A 32 2.78 -6.10 -6.74
CA ALA A 32 2.43 -5.12 -5.72
C ALA A 32 0.91 -5.07 -5.50
N GLN A 33 0.50 -4.80 -4.26
CA GLN A 33 -0.91 -4.61 -3.93
C GLN A 33 -1.39 -3.28 -4.52
N LYS A 34 -2.56 -3.28 -5.16
CA LYS A 34 -3.19 -2.06 -5.70
C LYS A 34 -4.14 -1.49 -4.66
N ALA A 35 -3.69 -0.49 -3.92
CA ALA A 35 -4.51 0.17 -2.89
C ALA A 35 -5.76 0.80 -3.52
N ALA A 36 -6.92 0.55 -2.90
CA ALA A 36 -8.20 1.15 -3.27
C ALA A 36 -8.49 2.41 -2.42
N ALA A 37 -9.58 3.11 -2.72
CA ALA A 37 -9.99 4.31 -1.99
C ALA A 37 -10.07 4.08 -0.46
N ASP A 38 -10.66 2.96 -0.03
CA ASP A 38 -10.78 2.58 1.38
C ASP A 38 -9.42 2.35 2.07
N ASP A 39 -8.43 1.83 1.34
CA ASP A 39 -7.07 1.66 1.87
C ASP A 39 -6.39 3.02 2.06
N ILE A 40 -6.64 3.96 1.14
CA ILE A 40 -6.14 5.33 1.18
C ILE A 40 -6.77 6.09 2.35
N GLU A 41 -8.09 5.99 2.53
CA GLU A 41 -8.79 6.62 3.66
C GLU A 41 -8.26 6.11 5.00
N ALA A 42 -8.11 4.79 5.16
CA ALA A 42 -7.54 4.19 6.36
C ALA A 42 -6.09 4.67 6.64
N ALA A 43 -5.29 4.91 5.59
CA ALA A 43 -3.95 5.45 5.73
C ALA A 43 -3.94 6.92 6.16
N ILE A 44 -4.84 7.73 5.61
CA ILE A 44 -5.01 9.14 5.99
C ILE A 44 -5.45 9.24 7.45
N GLU A 45 -6.46 8.46 7.86
CA GLU A 45 -6.94 8.44 9.24
C GLU A 45 -5.84 8.02 10.23
N ALA A 46 -5.10 6.96 9.91
CA ALA A 46 -4.00 6.49 10.74
C ALA A 46 -2.89 7.55 10.87
N ALA A 47 -2.52 8.20 9.78
CA ALA A 47 -1.53 9.27 9.78
C ALA A 47 -2.03 10.50 10.57
N ALA A 48 -3.29 10.91 10.40
CA ALA A 48 -3.89 12.02 11.12
C ALA A 48 -3.90 11.78 12.64
N LYS A 49 -4.26 10.56 13.07
CA LYS A 49 -4.23 10.17 14.48
C LYS A 49 -2.81 10.23 15.05
N ALA A 50 -1.84 9.64 14.36
CA ALA A 50 -0.45 9.62 14.81
C ALA A 50 0.18 11.03 14.82
N ARG A 51 -0.24 11.91 13.89
CA ARG A 51 0.30 13.27 13.79
C ARG A 51 0.05 14.12 15.03
N ALA A 52 -1.00 13.85 15.80
CA ALA A 52 -1.24 14.55 17.07
C ALA A 52 -0.10 14.33 18.08
N ASP A 53 0.47 13.12 18.09
CA ASP A 53 1.52 12.71 19.02
C ASP A 53 2.94 12.81 18.42
N PHE A 54 3.04 12.96 17.09
CA PHE A 54 4.30 13.05 16.36
C PHE A 54 4.88 14.48 16.49
N ARG A 55 5.96 14.60 17.27
CA ARG A 55 6.68 15.86 17.51
C ARG A 55 7.92 16.00 16.64
#